data_AF-A0A7K4GMX2-F1
#
_entry.id   AF-A0A7K4GMX2-F1
#
_cell.length_a   1.000
_cell.length_b   1.000
_cell.length_c   1.000
_cell.angle_alpha   90.00
_cell.angle_beta   90.00
_cell.angle_gamma   90.00
#
_symmetry.space_group_name_H-M   'P 1'
#
loop_
_entity.id
_entity.type
_entity.pdbx_description
1 polymer ?
#
loop_
_entity_poly.entity_id
_entity_poly.type
_entity_poly.pdbx_seq_one_letter_code
_entity_poly.pdbx_strand_id
1 'polypeptide(L)' 'MTLISVERNCADCKKSISFDEFLTNHPQYTKERALLVWNDKILTILCPRCFFNAPEKPYKKNRYSYFDSYFRH' A
#
# COMPACT_ATOMS: atom_id res chain seq x y z
N MET A 1 -7.16 4.37 26.91
CA MET A 1 -7.08 4.95 25.56
C MET A 1 -8.28 4.43 24.79
N THR A 2 -9.25 5.29 24.49
CA THR A 2 -10.43 4.94 23.73
C THR A 2 -10.01 4.54 22.32
N LEU A 3 -10.13 3.25 22.00
CA LEU A 3 -9.97 2.72 20.66
C LEU A 3 -11.12 3.23 19.81
N ILE A 4 -11.02 4.49 19.36
CA ILE A 4 -11.85 4.98 18.28
C ILE A 4 -11.52 4.05 17.11
N SER A 5 -12.49 3.25 16.70
CA SER A 5 -12.45 2.45 15.49
C SER A 5 -12.37 3.43 14.31
N VAL A 6 -11.17 3.94 14.04
CA VAL A 6 -10.92 4.84 12.92
C VAL A 6 -11.03 3.98 11.67
N GLU A 7 -12.21 4.00 11.07
CA GLU A 7 -12.40 3.51 9.71
C GLU A 7 -11.53 4.35 8.78
N ARG A 8 -10.81 3.68 7.88
CA ARG A 8 -10.00 4.35 6.85
C ARG A 8 -10.60 4.09 5.50
N ASN A 9 -10.55 5.10 4.64
CA ASN A 9 -11.09 4.98 3.29
C ASN A 9 -9.99 4.49 2.33
N CYS A 10 -10.37 3.59 1.43
CA CYS A 10 -9.55 3.19 0.30
C CYS A 10 -9.13 4.44 -0.50
N ALA A 11 -7.85 4.55 -0.84
CA ALA A 11 -7.34 5.71 -1.57
C ALA A 11 -8.06 5.91 -2.92
N ASP A 12 -8.33 4.83 -3.65
CA ASP A 12 -8.88 4.86 -5.00
C ASP A 12 -10.41 4.90 -5.02
N CYS A 13 -11.09 3.89 -4.46
CA CYS A 13 -12.54 3.76 -4.55
C CYS A 13 -13.32 4.38 -3.38
N LYS A 14 -12.63 4.98 -2.41
CA LYS A 14 -13.20 5.61 -1.20
C LYS A 14 -14.08 4.70 -0.32
N LYS A 15 -14.09 3.38 -0.57
CA LYS A 15 -14.74 2.40 0.30
C LYS A 15 -14.18 2.52 1.73
N SER A 16 -15.03 2.58 2.74
CA SER A 16 -14.59 2.48 4.14
C SER A 16 -14.10 1.06 4.44
N ILE A 17 -12.98 0.99 5.15
CA ILE A 17 -12.33 -0.25 5.56
C ILE A 17 -12.20 -0.19 7.08
N SER A 18 -12.72 -1.22 7.75
CA SER A 18 -12.52 -1.40 9.18
C SER A 18 -11.15 -2.01 9.47
N PHE A 19 -10.63 -1.81 10.68
CA PHE A 19 -9.37 -2.44 11.08
C PHE A 19 -9.44 -3.98 11.05
N ASP A 20 -10.61 -4.55 11.33
CA ASP A 20 -10.82 -6.01 11.28
C ASP A 20 -10.81 -6.53 9.83
N GLU A 21 -11.40 -5.79 8.89
CA GLU A 21 -11.29 -6.10 7.45
C GLU A 21 -9.83 -6.01 7.00
N PHE A 22 -9.08 -5.02 7.47
CA PHE A 22 -7.65 -4.89 7.18
C PHE A 22 -6.83 -6.07 7.71
N LEU A 23 -7.07 -6.51 8.95
CA LEU A 23 -6.41 -7.67 9.54
C LEU A 23 -6.69 -8.96 8.77
N THR A 24 -7.94 -9.16 8.35
CA THR A 24 -8.36 -10.34 7.58
C THR A 24 -7.60 -10.43 6.24
N ASN A 25 -7.33 -9.29 5.62
CA ASN A 25 -6.59 -9.21 4.36
C ASN A 25 -5.06 -9.29 4.52
N HIS A 26 -4.53 -9.15 5.74
CA HIS A 26 -3.09 -9.16 6.02
C HIS A 26 -2.73 -10.14 7.15
N PRO A 27 -2.95 -11.46 6.95
CA PRO A 27 -2.69 -12.47 7.97
C PRO A 27 -1.21 -12.56 8.39
N GLN A 28 -0.29 -12.02 7.59
CA GLN A 28 1.14 -11.95 7.89
C GLN A 28 1.50 -10.97 9.02
N TYR A 29 0.58 -10.08 9.43
CA TYR A 29 0.84 -9.11 10.49
C TYR A 29 0.30 -9.60 11.84
N THR A 30 1.12 -9.48 12.88
CA THR A 30 0.62 -9.51 14.25
C THR A 30 -0.28 -8.29 14.50
N LYS A 31 -1.23 -8.39 15.43
CA LYS A 31 -2.18 -7.29 15.72
C LYS A 31 -1.49 -5.97 16.05
N GLU A 32 -0.38 -6.02 16.81
CA GLU A 32 0.43 -4.85 17.17
C GLU A 32 1.06 -4.19 15.94
N ARG A 33 1.66 -4.99 15.05
CA ARG A 33 2.28 -4.50 13.81
C ARG A 33 1.23 -3.94 12.85
N ALA A 34 0.09 -4.61 12.74
CA ALA A 34 -1.03 -4.11 11.95
C ALA A 34 -1.55 -2.77 12.48
N LEU A 35 -1.60 -2.58 13.80
CA LEU A 35 -2.03 -1.32 14.41
C LEU A 35 -1.05 -0.18 14.11
N LEU A 36 0.26 -0.44 14.14
CA LEU A 36 1.28 0.54 13.74
C LEU A 36 1.11 0.96 12.28
N VAL A 37 0.94 -0.01 11.39
CA VAL A 37 0.70 0.23 9.95
C VAL A 37 -0.61 0.98 9.72
N TRP A 38 -1.68 0.60 10.42
CA TRP A 38 -3.00 1.21 10.31
C TRP A 38 -3.04 2.66 10.78
N ASN A 39 -2.26 2.99 11.81
CA ASN A 39 -2.19 4.35 12.35
C ASN A 39 -1.20 5.25 11.58
N ASP A 40 -0.37 4.68 10.70
CA ASP A 40 0.54 5.46 9.87
C ASP A 40 -0.25 6.27 8.83
N LYS A 41 -0.10 7.59 8.85
CA LYS A 41 -0.75 8.51 7.92
C LYS A 41 -0.04 8.60 6.58
N ILE A 42 1.22 8.15 6.51
CA ILE A 42 2.03 8.15 5.28
C ILE A 42 1.57 7.01 4.36
N LEU A 43 1.11 5.90 4.94
CA LEU A 43 0.68 4.73 4.19
C LEU A 43 -0.72 4.93 3.58
N THR A 44 -0.79 4.70 2.27
CA THR A 44 -2.05 4.60 1.54
C THR A 44 -2.65 3.22 1.76
N ILE A 45 -3.90 3.20 2.24
CA ILE A 45 -4.65 1.96 2.39
C ILE A 45 -5.51 1.76 1.15
N LEU A 46 -5.41 0.57 0.58
CA LEU A 46 -6.20 0.12 -0.57
C LEU A 46 -7.09 -1.04 -0.15
N CYS A 47 -8.30 -1.09 -0.68
CA CYS A 47 -9.12 -2.29 -0.56
C CYS A 47 -8.53 -3.38 -1.46
N PRO A 48 -8.79 -4.67 -1.16
CA PRO A 48 -8.24 -5.78 -1.93
C PRO A 48 -8.51 -5.64 -3.43
N ARG A 49 -9.73 -5.26 -3.80
CA ARG A 49 -10.11 -5.06 -5.20
C ARG A 49 -9.26 -4.00 -5.91
N CYS A 50 -9.01 -2.86 -5.27
CA CYS A 50 -8.17 -1.81 -5.85
C CYS A 50 -6.70 -2.22 -5.90
N PHE A 51 -6.22 -2.95 -4.89
CA PHE A 51 -4.85 -3.47 -4.87
C PHE A 51 -4.61 -4.47 -6.02
N PHE A 52 -5.52 -5.42 -6.22
CA PHE A 52 -5.38 -6.44 -7.28
C PHE A 52 -5.65 -5.91 -8.69
N ASN A 53 -6.50 -4.87 -8.81
CA ASN A 53 -6.75 -4.21 -10.10
C ASN A 53 -5.82 -3.03 -10.36
N ALA A 54 -4.83 -2.79 -9.49
CA ALA A 54 -3.87 -1.74 -9.71
C ALA A 54 -3.15 -2.02 -11.04
N PRO A 55 -3.13 -1.07 -11.99
CA PRO A 55 -2.50 -1.29 -13.27
C PRO A 55 -1.04 -1.67 -13.02
N GLU A 56 -0.60 -2.79 -13.60
CA GLU A 56 0.80 -3.18 -13.54
C GLU A 56 1.65 -2.02 -14.00
N LYS A 57 2.59 -1.60 -13.14
CA LYS A 57 3.50 -0.52 -13.49
C LYS A 57 4.20 -0.97 -14.77
N PRO A 58 4.12 -0.20 -15.87
CA PRO A 58 4.67 -0.63 -17.14
C PRO A 58 6.13 -1.00 -16.91
N TYR A 59 6.51 -2.19 -17.38
CA TYR A 59 7.87 -2.69 -17.27
C TYR A 59 8.82 -1.64 -17.84
N LYS A 60 9.52 -0.92 -16.97
CA LYS A 60 10.54 0.04 -17.40
C LYS A 60 11.78 -0.75 -17.78
N LYS A 61 11.97 -0.97 -19.09
CA LYS A 61 13.14 -1.63 -19.68
C LYS A 61 14.47 -0.94 -19.31
N ASN A 62 14.43 0.32 -18.88
CA ASN A 62 15.62 1.12 -18.61
C ASN A 62 15.84 1.31 -17.11
N ARG A 63 16.51 0.35 -16.45
CA ARG A 63 17.19 0.60 -15.17
C ARG A 63 18.66 1.03 -15.33
N TYR A 64 19.23 0.90 -16.54
CA TYR A 64 20.66 1.07 -16.80
C TYR A 64 21.02 2.11 -17.89
N SER A 65 20.09 3.00 -18.29
CA SER A 65 20.42 3.99 -19.34
C SER A 65 21.45 5.05 -18.90
N TYR A 66 21.87 5.07 -17.64
CA TYR A 66 22.92 5.97 -17.15
C TYR A 66 24.34 5.47 -17.49
N PHE A 67 24.51 4.17 -17.79
CA PHE A 67 25.84 3.61 -18.06
C PHE A 67 26.28 3.81 -19.51
N ASP A 68 25.34 3.86 -20.47
CA ASP A 68 25.64 4.03 -21.90
C ASP A 68 26.17 5.43 -22.26
N SER A 69 25.88 6.46 -21.44
CA SER A 69 26.40 7.81 -21.67
C SER A 69 27.84 8.01 -21.21
N TYR A 70 28.38 7.13 -20.36
CA TYR A 70 29.74 7.26 -19.81
C TYR A 70 30.83 6.64 -20.71
N PHE A 71 30.47 5.74 -21.64
CA PHE A 71 31.41 5.03 -22.52
C PHE A 71 31.43 5.56 -23.96
N ARG A 72 30.80 6.70 -24.23
CA ARG A 72 30.75 7.34 -25.56
C ARG A 72 31.63 8.61 -25.69
N HIS A 73 32.58 8.83 -24.77
CA HIS A 73 33.58 9.89 -24.87
C HIS A 73 34.99 9.34 -24.99
#